data_AF-A0AAC8UVV4-F1
#
_entry.id   AF-A0AAC8UVV4-F1
#
_cell.length_a   1.000
_cell.length_b   1.000
_cell.length_c   1.000
_cell.angle_alpha   90.00
_cell.angle_beta   90.00
_cell.angle_gamma   90.00
#
_symmetry.space_group_name_H-M   'P 1'
#
loop_
_entity.id
_entity.type
_entity.pdbx_description
1 polymer ?
#
loop_
_entity_poly.entity_id
_entity_poly.type
_entity_poly.pdbx_seq_one_letter_code
_entity_poly.pdbx_strand_id
1 'polypeptide(L)'
;MKFDWRYAFHSFWFFMMLMVLLSLTTAVDNFHGVRIALGVIFGFLVVEGLWTWQYPYFNRLGRQGSTALINLGLFVFIAAFTLAFKQEWSASVWGFMSFWLASIGGTMDGYLARPTTILVWQTRGDLRKKAEILQNSSRL
;
A
#
# COMPACT_ATOMS: atom_id res chain seq x y z
N MET A 1 -21.89 -3.42 0.99
CA MET A 1 -20.50 -3.00 1.30
C MET A 1 -20.44 -1.49 1.29
N LYS A 2 -19.80 -0.85 2.28
CA LYS A 2 -19.58 0.61 2.30
C LYS A 2 -18.16 0.87 1.81
N PHE A 3 -18.03 1.50 0.65
CA PHE A 3 -16.73 1.85 0.07
C PHE A 3 -16.02 2.89 0.94
N ASP A 4 -14.77 2.62 1.33
CA ASP A 4 -13.94 3.58 2.07
C ASP A 4 -13.02 4.35 1.12
N TRP A 5 -13.50 5.49 0.64
CA TRP A 5 -12.78 6.31 -0.34
C TRP A 5 -11.41 6.80 0.15
N ARG A 6 -11.25 7.00 1.47
CA ARG A 6 -10.00 7.50 2.06
C ARG A 6 -8.93 6.43 2.02
N TYR A 7 -9.34 5.21 2.37
CA TYR A 7 -8.50 4.03 2.28
C TYR A 7 -8.16 3.70 0.81
N ALA A 8 -9.14 3.83 -0.09
CA ALA A 8 -8.94 3.65 -1.52
C ALA A 8 -7.93 4.63 -2.11
N PHE A 9 -8.06 5.92 -1.76
CA PHE A 9 -7.18 6.98 -2.23
C PHE A 9 -5.74 6.80 -1.73
N HIS A 10 -5.57 6.46 -0.46
CA HIS A 10 -4.26 6.13 0.08
C HIS A 10 -3.64 4.94 -0.64
N SER A 11 -4.42 3.87 -0.84
CA SER A 11 -3.96 2.67 -1.53
C SER A 11 -3.60 2.92 -3.00
N PHE A 12 -4.37 3.77 -3.69
CA PHE A 12 -4.02 4.25 -5.03
C PHE A 12 -2.65 4.92 -5.04
N TRP A 13 -2.41 5.90 -4.14
CA TRP A 13 -1.13 6.59 -4.08
C TRP A 13 0.03 5.69 -3.69
N PHE A 14 -0.23 4.74 -2.79
CA PHE A 14 0.71 3.70 -2.42
C PHE A 14 1.16 2.90 -3.65
N PHE A 15 0.22 2.38 -4.45
CA PHE A 15 0.56 1.65 -5.66
C PHE A 15 1.20 2.54 -6.73
N MET A 16 0.76 3.79 -6.89
CA MET A 16 1.38 4.74 -7.82
C MET A 16 2.85 4.99 -7.49
N MET A 17 3.16 5.25 -6.23
CA MET A 17 4.53 5.50 -5.78
C MET A 17 5.42 4.28 -5.98
N LEU A 18 4.90 3.09 -5.69
CA LEU A 18 5.60 1.83 -6.01
C LEU A 18 5.94 1.74 -7.50
N MET A 19 4.96 1.96 -8.37
CA MET A 19 5.15 1.88 -9.82
C MET A 19 6.15 2.91 -10.35
N VAL A 20 6.13 4.12 -9.79
CA VAL A 20 7.13 5.15 -10.11
C VAL A 20 8.53 4.69 -9.71
N LEU A 21 8.70 4.14 -8.52
CA LEU A 21 10.01 3.64 -8.08
C LEU A 21 10.48 2.41 -8.89
N LEU A 22 9.56 1.52 -9.25
CA LEU A 22 9.85 0.36 -10.09
C LEU A 22 10.23 0.74 -11.52
N SER A 23 9.85 1.94 -12.00
CA SER A 23 10.26 2.43 -13.32
C SER A 23 11.79 2.51 -13.46
N LEU A 24 12.54 2.66 -12.36
CA LEU A 24 14.01 2.67 -12.35
C LEU A 24 14.61 1.38 -12.93
N THR A 25 13.87 0.26 -12.86
CA THR A 25 14.30 -1.02 -13.42
C THR A 25 14.43 -1.01 -14.94
N THR A 26 13.75 -0.09 -15.62
CA THR A 26 13.80 0.10 -17.09
C THR A 26 15.13 0.71 -17.55
N ALA A 27 15.83 1.44 -16.67
CA ALA A 27 17.09 2.12 -16.99
C ALA A 27 18.33 1.22 -16.86
N VAL A 28 18.17 -0.05 -16.47
CA VAL A 28 19.30 -0.97 -16.20
C VAL A 28 19.11 -2.33 -16.86
N ASP A 29 20.19 -3.10 -16.97
CA ASP A 29 20.17 -4.48 -17.48
C ASP A 29 19.29 -5.41 -16.63
N ASN A 30 19.03 -6.64 -17.11
CA ASN A 30 18.13 -7.59 -16.46
C ASN A 30 18.59 -7.97 -15.04
N PHE A 31 19.88 -8.21 -14.84
CA PHE A 31 20.42 -8.65 -13.56
C PHE A 31 20.33 -7.56 -12.48
N HIS A 32 20.70 -6.33 -12.81
CA HIS A 32 20.57 -5.18 -11.93
C HIS A 32 19.10 -4.80 -11.73
N GLY A 33 18.26 -4.97 -12.75
CA GLY A 33 16.81 -4.70 -12.69
C GLY A 33 16.11 -5.56 -11.62
N VAL A 34 16.42 -6.85 -11.53
CA VAL A 34 15.86 -7.74 -10.48
C VAL A 34 16.24 -7.24 -9.08
N ARG A 35 17.51 -6.89 -8.88
CA ARG A 35 18.00 -6.38 -7.59
C ARG A 35 17.33 -5.06 -7.20
N ILE A 36 17.18 -4.14 -8.15
CA ILE A 36 16.47 -2.87 -7.94
C ILE A 36 15.01 -3.13 -7.60
N ALA A 37 14.32 -4.01 -8.34
CA ALA A 37 12.92 -4.33 -8.07
C ALA A 37 12.75 -4.85 -6.64
N LEU A 38 13.55 -5.84 -6.23
CA LEU A 38 13.52 -6.39 -4.88
C LEU A 38 13.85 -5.33 -3.81
N GLY A 39 14.84 -4.48 -4.06
CA GLY A 39 15.23 -3.41 -3.15
C GLY A 39 14.14 -2.35 -2.97
N VAL A 40 13.53 -1.89 -4.08
CA VAL A 40 12.39 -0.97 -4.08
C VAL A 40 11.23 -1.58 -3.31
N ILE A 41 10.88 -2.82 -3.61
CA ILE A 41 9.81 -3.56 -2.95
C ILE A 41 10.04 -3.63 -1.44
N PHE A 42 11.22 -4.08 -1.03
CA PHE A 42 11.54 -4.26 0.38
C PHE A 42 11.52 -2.92 1.12
N GLY A 43 12.17 -1.89 0.55
CA GLY A 43 12.17 -0.55 1.13
C GLY A 43 10.74 0.01 1.26
N PHE A 44 9.90 -0.19 0.25
CA PHE A 44 8.52 0.26 0.25
C PHE A 44 7.68 -0.44 1.33
N LEU A 45 7.83 -1.75 1.51
CA LEU A 45 7.17 -2.51 2.57
C LEU A 45 7.62 -2.09 3.98
N VAL A 46 8.90 -1.78 4.16
CA VAL A 46 9.43 -1.28 5.44
C VAL A 46 8.82 0.09 5.76
N VAL A 47 8.86 1.02 4.81
CA VAL A 47 8.30 2.36 4.98
C VAL A 47 6.79 2.28 5.28
N GLU A 48 6.06 1.46 4.53
CA GLU A 48 4.63 1.22 4.76
C GLU A 48 4.36 0.62 6.14
N GLY A 49 5.13 -0.38 6.54
CA GLY A 49 5.00 -1.02 7.84
C GLY A 49 5.19 -0.03 8.98
N LEU A 50 6.22 0.83 8.90
CA LEU A 50 6.48 1.86 9.88
C LEU A 50 5.38 2.93 9.90
N TRP A 51 4.92 3.37 8.73
CA TRP A 51 3.91 4.41 8.62
C TRP A 51 2.54 3.92 9.09
N THR A 52 2.09 2.75 8.64
CA THR A 52 0.80 2.15 9.07
C THR A 52 0.79 1.71 10.53
N TRP A 53 1.96 1.49 11.13
CA TRP A 53 2.10 1.30 12.57
C TRP A 53 1.83 2.60 13.35
N GLN A 54 2.28 3.75 12.82
CA GLN A 54 2.02 5.06 13.40
C GLN A 54 0.59 5.55 13.13
N TYR A 55 0.02 5.22 11.97
CA TYR A 55 -1.33 5.58 11.51
C TYR A 55 -2.22 4.35 11.31
N PRO A 56 -2.83 3.80 12.38
CA PRO A 56 -3.52 2.51 12.33
C PRO A 56 -4.76 2.47 11.43
N TYR A 57 -5.31 3.63 11.05
CA TYR A 57 -6.41 3.70 10.07
C TYR A 57 -6.07 2.98 8.76
N PHE A 58 -4.82 3.08 8.32
CA PHE A 58 -4.37 2.56 7.04
C PHE A 58 -3.76 1.16 7.12
N ASN A 59 -3.66 0.58 8.32
CA ASN A 59 -3.06 -0.73 8.51
C ASN A 59 -3.77 -1.81 7.68
N ARG A 60 -3.10 -2.31 6.64
CA ARG A 60 -3.64 -3.32 5.70
C ARG A 60 -4.10 -4.59 6.41
N LEU A 61 -3.30 -5.13 7.31
CA LEU A 61 -3.67 -6.35 8.05
C LEU A 61 -4.89 -6.12 8.94
N GLY A 62 -4.94 -5.00 9.66
CA GLY A 62 -6.06 -4.66 10.53
C GLY A 62 -7.36 -4.35 9.76
N ARG A 63 -7.23 -3.77 8.57
CA ARG A 63 -8.37 -3.28 7.78
C ARG A 63 -8.88 -4.29 6.77
N GLN A 64 -8.02 -5.13 6.20
CA GLN A 64 -8.41 -6.09 5.17
C GLN A 64 -8.40 -7.53 5.72
N GLY A 65 -7.56 -7.83 6.70
CA GLY A 65 -7.39 -9.20 7.22
C GLY A 65 -6.58 -10.06 6.26
N SER A 66 -6.96 -11.34 6.09
CA SER A 66 -6.27 -12.27 5.19
C SER A 66 -6.31 -11.86 3.71
N THR A 67 -7.27 -11.03 3.30
CA THR A 67 -7.31 -10.49 1.93
C THR A 67 -6.17 -9.49 1.64
N ALA A 68 -5.48 -8.99 2.66
CA ALA A 68 -4.23 -8.24 2.47
C ALA A 68 -3.16 -9.07 1.74
N LEU A 69 -3.19 -10.40 1.89
CA LEU A 69 -2.30 -11.31 1.16
C LEU A 69 -2.59 -11.33 -0.35
N ILE A 70 -3.84 -11.08 -0.76
CA ILE A 70 -4.22 -10.97 -2.18
C ILE A 70 -3.58 -9.72 -2.78
N ASN A 71 -3.55 -8.61 -2.04
CA ASN A 71 -2.88 -7.38 -2.47
C ASN A 71 -1.36 -7.54 -2.54
N LEU A 72 -0.77 -8.27 -1.59
CA LEU A 72 0.64 -8.67 -1.68
C LEU A 72 0.89 -9.62 -2.86
N GLY A 73 -0.08 -10.45 -3.23
CA GLY A 73 -0.02 -11.27 -4.44
C GLY A 73 -0.05 -10.43 -5.73
N LEU A 74 -0.94 -9.44 -5.79
CA LEU A 74 -0.99 -8.46 -6.89
C LEU A 74 0.35 -7.71 -7.02
N PHE A 75 0.96 -7.42 -5.88
CA PHE A 75 2.26 -6.77 -5.77
C PHE A 75 3.40 -7.66 -6.31
N VAL A 76 3.41 -8.96 -6.02
CA VAL A 76 4.35 -9.93 -6.63
C VAL A 76 4.14 -10.03 -8.14
N PHE A 77 2.89 -10.01 -8.60
CA PHE A 77 2.55 -10.06 -10.01
C PHE A 77 3.07 -8.83 -10.76
N ILE A 78 2.92 -7.63 -10.19
CA ILE A 78 3.45 -6.38 -10.75
C ILE A 78 4.99 -6.40 -10.83
N ALA A 79 5.66 -6.92 -9.80
CA ALA A 79 7.12 -7.07 -9.80
C ALA A 79 7.59 -8.01 -10.91
N ALA A 80 6.93 -9.16 -11.06
CA ALA A 80 7.23 -10.12 -12.12
C ALA A 80 6.96 -9.54 -13.51
N PHE A 81 5.84 -8.82 -13.67
CA PHE A 81 5.46 -8.18 -14.92
C PHE A 81 6.45 -7.09 -15.32
N THR A 82 6.88 -6.26 -14.36
CA THR A 82 7.92 -5.24 -14.57
C THR A 82 9.20 -5.87 -15.10
N LEU A 83 9.66 -6.96 -14.48
CA LEU A 83 10.89 -7.63 -14.91
C LEU A 83 10.78 -8.29 -16.29
N ALA A 84 9.59 -8.79 -16.65
CA ALA A 84 9.35 -9.47 -17.92
C ALA A 84 9.23 -8.51 -19.12
N PHE A 85 8.67 -7.30 -18.92
CA PHE A 85 8.30 -6.40 -20.02
C PHE A 85 9.03 -5.05 -20.02
N LYS A 86 10.02 -4.85 -19.13
CA LYS A 86 10.71 -3.55 -18.93
C LYS A 86 11.38 -2.91 -20.15
N GLN A 87 11.73 -3.68 -21.19
CA GLN A 87 12.51 -3.16 -22.33
C GLN A 87 11.66 -2.57 -23.47
N GLU A 88 10.34 -2.79 -23.47
CA GLU A 88 9.52 -2.48 -24.66
C GLU A 88 8.59 -1.27 -24.48
N TRP A 89 8.46 -0.75 -23.26
CA TRP A 89 7.46 0.27 -22.97
C TRP A 89 8.06 1.67 -22.96
N SER A 90 7.44 2.58 -23.72
CA SER A 90 7.70 4.00 -23.60
C SER A 90 7.26 4.53 -22.22
N ALA A 91 7.78 5.69 -21.83
CA ALA A 91 7.39 6.34 -20.57
C ALA A 91 5.88 6.61 -20.47
N SER A 92 5.22 6.91 -21.60
CA SER A 92 3.76 7.13 -21.63
C SER A 92 2.98 5.84 -21.37
N VAL A 93 3.40 4.72 -21.96
CA VAL A 93 2.81 3.40 -21.70
C VAL A 93 3.01 3.00 -20.24
N TRP A 94 4.22 3.23 -19.69
CA TRP A 94 4.49 2.98 -18.28
C TRP A 94 3.57 3.80 -17.37
N GLY A 95 3.44 5.10 -17.61
CA GLY A 95 2.58 5.99 -16.84
C GLY A 95 1.10 5.57 -16.89
N PHE A 96 0.61 5.22 -18.09
CA PHE A 96 -0.76 4.75 -18.28
C PHE A 96 -1.04 3.45 -17.52
N MET A 97 -0.17 2.44 -17.66
CA MET A 97 -0.33 1.15 -16.99
C MET A 97 -0.20 1.26 -15.48
N SER A 98 0.72 2.11 -15.01
CA SER A 98 0.89 2.42 -13.59
C SER A 98 -0.39 3.02 -13.00
N PHE A 99 -0.95 4.03 -13.67
CA PHE A 99 -2.19 4.67 -13.26
C PHE A 99 -3.36 3.68 -13.24
N TRP A 100 -3.49 2.85 -14.26
CA TRP A 100 -4.57 1.89 -14.38
C TRP A 100 -4.52 0.82 -13.28
N LEU A 101 -3.34 0.22 -13.06
CA LEU A 101 -3.12 -0.77 -12.00
C LEU A 101 -3.36 -0.18 -10.61
N ALA A 102 -2.83 1.01 -10.34
CA ALA A 102 -3.03 1.68 -9.06
C ALA A 102 -4.50 2.05 -8.82
N SER A 103 -5.22 2.47 -9.86
CA SER A 103 -6.64 2.82 -9.78
C SER A 103 -7.50 1.60 -9.44
N ILE A 104 -7.25 0.47 -10.08
CA ILE A 104 -7.95 -0.79 -9.78
C ILE A 104 -7.60 -1.27 -8.37
N GLY A 105 -6.31 -1.35 -8.05
CA GLY A 105 -5.84 -1.80 -6.73
C GLY A 105 -6.40 -0.93 -5.60
N GLY A 106 -6.33 0.40 -5.73
CA GLY A 106 -6.89 1.32 -4.77
C GLY A 106 -8.41 1.17 -4.61
N THR A 107 -9.14 1.02 -5.71
CA THR A 107 -10.59 0.83 -5.68
C THR A 107 -10.96 -0.49 -4.98
N MET A 108 -10.28 -1.59 -5.31
CA MET A 108 -10.47 -2.88 -4.66
C MET A 108 -10.19 -2.78 -3.15
N ASP A 109 -9.09 -2.11 -2.78
CA ASP A 109 -8.73 -1.87 -1.39
C ASP A 109 -9.79 -1.10 -0.61
N GLY A 110 -10.42 -0.10 -1.24
CA GLY A 110 -11.53 0.64 -0.66
C GLY A 110 -12.77 -0.20 -0.39
N TYR A 111 -13.06 -1.20 -1.22
CA TYR A 111 -14.17 -2.14 -1.00
C TYR A 111 -13.84 -3.23 0.02
N LEU A 112 -12.58 -3.66 0.09
CA LEU A 112 -12.10 -4.70 1.01
C LEU A 112 -11.84 -4.16 2.42
N ALA A 113 -11.68 -2.85 2.59
CA ALA A 113 -11.48 -2.22 3.89
C ALA A 113 -12.70 -2.43 4.80
N ARG A 114 -12.49 -3.13 5.91
CA ARG A 114 -13.48 -3.33 6.97
C ARG A 114 -13.77 -2.01 7.68
N PRO A 115 -15.02 -1.73 8.10
CA PRO A 115 -15.36 -0.55 8.87
C PRO A 115 -14.47 -0.36 10.10
N THR A 116 -14.13 0.88 10.43
CA THR A 116 -13.36 1.21 11.64
C THR A 116 -13.91 2.47 12.30
N THR A 117 -13.75 2.56 13.62
CA THR A 117 -14.04 3.77 14.41
C THR A 117 -12.80 4.66 14.56
N ILE A 118 -11.63 4.17 14.15
CA ILE A 118 -10.39 4.95 14.11
C ILE A 118 -10.54 6.04 13.05
N LEU A 119 -10.13 7.26 13.38
CA LEU A 119 -10.13 8.39 12.47
C LEU A 119 -8.79 8.45 11.72
N VAL A 120 -8.81 9.03 10.53
CA VAL A 120 -7.67 9.03 9.60
C VAL A 120 -6.41 9.66 10.19
N TRP A 121 -6.58 10.70 11.00
CA TRP A 121 -5.49 11.45 11.63
C TRP A 121 -5.07 10.88 12.99
N GLN A 122 -5.80 9.89 13.53
CA GLN A 122 -5.47 9.34 14.83
C GLN A 122 -4.20 8.49 14.73
N THR A 123 -3.21 8.88 15.53
CA THR A 123 -1.98 8.13 15.66
C THR A 123 -2.14 7.00 16.67
N ARG A 124 -1.19 6.06 16.66
CA ARG A 124 -1.10 5.03 17.70
C ARG A 124 -1.01 5.61 19.12
N GLY A 125 -0.32 6.75 19.28
CA GLY A 125 -0.22 7.46 20.56
C GLY A 125 -1.58 7.97 21.05
N ASP A 126 -2.39 8.53 20.16
CA ASP A 126 -3.73 9.03 20.49
C ASP A 126 -4.66 7.90 20.94
N LEU A 127 -4.59 6.76 20.24
CA LEU A 127 -5.38 5.58 20.57
C LEU A 127 -5.00 4.97 21.93
N ARG A 128 -3.70 4.98 22.27
CA ARG A 128 -3.22 4.54 23.59
C ARG A 128 -3.74 5.44 24.70
N LYS A 129 -3.59 6.77 24.56
CA LYS A 129 -4.13 7.74 25.52
C LYS A 129 -5.64 7.58 25.70
N LYS A 130 -6.37 7.39 24.60
CA LYS A 130 -7.82 7.14 24.66
C LYS A 130 -8.15 5.86 25.44
N ALA A 131 -7.39 4.79 25.24
CA ALA A 131 -7.59 3.53 25.98
C ALA A 131 -7.28 3.68 27.47
N GLU A 132 -6.22 4.40 27.83
CA GLU A 132 -5.85 4.69 29.23
C GLU A 132 -6.95 5.50 29.95
N ILE A 133 -7.49 6.53 29.29
CA ILE A 133 -8.59 7.33 29.86
C ILE A 133 -9.82 6.46 30.12
N LEU A 134 -10.23 5.64 29.14
CA LEU A 134 -11.38 4.74 29.28
C LEU A 134 -11.20 3.74 30.43
N GLN A 135 -10.00 3.18 30.57
CA GLN A 135 -9.68 2.24 31.64
C GLN A 135 -9.76 2.91 33.02
N ASN A 136 -9.23 4.13 33.16
CA ASN A 136 -9.28 4.87 34.42
C ASN A 136 -10.70 5.31 34.78
N SER A 137 -11.51 5.72 33.80
CA SER A 137 -12.92 6.07 34.02
C SER A 137 -13.78 4.88 34.41
N SER A 138 -13.47 3.66 33.95
CA SER A 138 -14.19 2.43 34.34
C SER A 138 -13.87 1.91 35.74
N ARG A 139 -12.82 2.44 36.37
CA ARG A 139 -12.37 2.06 37.73
C ARG A 139 -12.93 2.97 38.82
N LEU A 140 -13.47 4.13 38.44
CA LEU A 140 -14.18 5.07 39.30
C LEU A 140 -15.67 4.71 39.34
#